data_AF-A0A3F2RSB7-F1
#
_entry.id   AF-A0A3F2RSB7-F1
#
_cell.length_a   1.000
_cell.length_b   1.000
_cell.length_c   1.000
_cell.angle_alpha   90.00
_cell.angle_beta   90.00
_cell.angle_gamma   90.00
#
_symmetry.space_group_name_H-M   'P 1'
#
loop_
_entity.id
_entity.type
_entity.pdbx_description
1 polymer ?
#
loop_
_entity_poly.entity_id
_entity_poly.type
_entity_poly.pdbx_seq_one_letter_code
_entity_poly.pdbx_strand_id
1 'polypeptide(L)'
;MPPGFKWTEVDMNDDAEASEVYELLTRNYVEDDDSTFRFDYSVEFLKWALTPPGFFKHWHVGTTKTLKVPSQTATPGFRSMERTDVPQVARLLKENLWKFHLAVEYDEKEIAHWMVPRLGVVSAYVVENVESHEITDVCSYYHLPSTIIGDDKHKKIYAAYSFYNVATSVSLTQLMQDALVMAKKEQLDVFNALDVMENAEMLQPLKFGPGSGKLQYYLYNWRCPRMASDRVGLVLC
;
A
#
# COMPACT_ATOMS: atom_id res chain seq x y z
N MET A 1 -22.04 -13.98 -3.46
CA MET A 1 -21.19 -12.85 -3.84
C MET A 1 -19.77 -13.36 -4.04
N PRO A 2 -19.06 -12.98 -5.12
CA PRO A 2 -17.72 -13.50 -5.39
C PRO A 2 -16.74 -13.22 -4.24
N PRO A 3 -15.71 -14.05 -4.05
CA PRO A 3 -14.64 -13.77 -3.10
C PRO A 3 -14.04 -12.37 -3.34
N GLY A 4 -13.85 -11.61 -2.27
CA GLY A 4 -13.29 -10.26 -2.35
C GLY A 4 -14.32 -9.13 -2.46
N PHE A 5 -15.63 -9.42 -2.42
CA PHE A 5 -16.70 -8.42 -2.43
C PHE A 5 -17.62 -8.57 -1.21
N LYS A 6 -18.12 -7.44 -0.72
CA LYS A 6 -19.18 -7.38 0.30
C LYS A 6 -20.30 -6.44 -0.14
N TRP A 7 -21.51 -6.74 0.30
CA TRP A 7 -22.64 -5.82 0.20
C TRP A 7 -22.38 -4.67 1.16
N THR A 8 -22.68 -3.46 0.71
CA THR A 8 -22.68 -2.25 1.52
C THR A 8 -23.97 -1.51 1.29
N GLU A 9 -24.48 -0.88 2.33
CA GLU A 9 -25.46 0.18 2.16
C GLU A 9 -24.71 1.46 1.76
N VAL A 10 -25.29 2.22 0.84
CA VAL A 10 -24.73 3.49 0.35
C VAL A 10 -25.53 4.63 0.93
N ASP A 11 -24.86 5.55 1.60
CA ASP A 11 -25.46 6.76 2.14
C ASP A 11 -25.33 7.93 1.15
N MET A 12 -26.41 8.19 0.40
CA MET A 12 -26.43 9.33 -0.52
C MET A 12 -26.39 10.71 0.19
N ASN A 13 -26.57 10.76 1.52
CA ASN A 13 -26.38 12.00 2.28
C ASN A 13 -24.92 12.21 2.73
N ASP A 14 -24.06 11.20 2.61
CA ASP A 14 -22.62 11.34 2.79
C ASP A 14 -21.99 11.81 1.47
N ASP A 15 -21.29 12.95 1.52
CA ASP A 15 -20.71 13.57 0.32
C ASP A 15 -19.64 12.71 -0.35
N ALA A 16 -18.88 11.93 0.43
CA ALA A 16 -17.84 11.06 -0.10
C ALA A 16 -18.48 9.83 -0.77
N GLU A 17 -19.48 9.20 -0.14
CA GLU A 17 -20.18 8.07 -0.73
C GLU A 17 -20.98 8.48 -1.99
N ALA A 18 -21.66 9.63 -1.97
CA ALA A 18 -22.35 10.16 -3.15
C ALA A 18 -21.38 10.45 -4.31
N SER A 19 -20.18 10.96 -4.01
CA SER A 19 -19.12 11.16 -5.00
C SER A 19 -18.60 9.83 -5.56
N GLU A 20 -18.46 8.78 -4.73
CA GLU A 20 -18.08 7.45 -5.20
C GLU A 20 -19.14 6.85 -6.16
N VAL A 21 -20.44 7.03 -5.87
CA VAL A 21 -21.53 6.62 -6.77
C VAL A 21 -21.47 7.38 -8.10
N TYR A 22 -21.26 8.69 -8.03
CA TYR A 22 -21.09 9.54 -9.21
C TYR A 22 -19.93 9.05 -10.09
N GLU A 23 -18.75 8.85 -9.53
CA GLU A 23 -17.59 8.37 -10.28
C GLU A 23 -17.85 7.00 -10.90
N LEU A 24 -18.53 6.11 -10.17
CA LEU A 24 -18.91 4.79 -10.67
C LEU A 24 -19.84 4.90 -11.88
N LEU A 25 -20.92 5.68 -11.79
CA LEU A 25 -21.89 5.80 -12.87
C LEU A 25 -21.30 6.53 -14.08
N THR A 26 -20.59 7.62 -13.87
CA THR A 26 -19.98 8.41 -14.96
C THR A 26 -18.93 7.61 -15.74
N ARG A 27 -18.32 6.59 -15.12
CA ARG A 27 -17.34 5.73 -15.80
C ARG A 27 -17.90 4.43 -16.36
N ASN A 28 -19.06 3.98 -15.91
CA ASN A 28 -19.53 2.61 -16.18
C ASN A 28 -21.03 2.49 -16.50
N TYR A 29 -21.81 3.56 -16.42
CA TYR A 29 -23.24 3.53 -16.71
C TYR A 29 -23.52 3.70 -18.21
N VAL A 30 -24.80 3.75 -18.57
CA VAL A 30 -25.32 3.66 -19.94
C VAL A 30 -24.54 4.53 -20.92
N GLU A 31 -24.06 3.87 -21.96
CA GLU A 31 -23.54 4.47 -23.19
C GLU A 31 -24.57 4.29 -24.31
N ASP A 32 -24.52 5.15 -25.32
CA ASP A 32 -25.22 4.92 -26.58
C ASP A 32 -24.57 3.77 -27.38
N ASP A 33 -25.28 3.28 -28.38
CA ASP A 33 -24.87 2.11 -29.17
C ASP A 33 -23.52 2.29 -29.89
N ASP A 34 -23.14 3.55 -30.16
CA ASP A 34 -21.88 3.93 -30.80
C ASP A 34 -20.78 4.33 -29.80
N SER A 35 -21.00 4.19 -28.48
CA SER A 35 -20.09 4.62 -27.39
C SER A 35 -19.59 6.06 -27.53
N THR A 36 -20.41 6.94 -28.12
CA THR A 36 -20.11 8.36 -28.33
C THR A 36 -20.58 9.23 -27.16
N PHE A 37 -21.60 8.80 -26.44
CA PHE A 37 -22.25 9.51 -25.34
C PHE A 37 -22.44 8.60 -24.14
N ARG A 38 -22.18 9.15 -22.94
CA ARG A 38 -22.48 8.50 -21.66
C ARG A 38 -23.23 9.45 -20.76
N PHE A 39 -24.18 8.94 -19.98
CA PHE A 39 -24.86 9.78 -18.99
C PHE A 39 -23.91 10.23 -17.87
N ASP A 40 -23.89 11.53 -17.63
CA ASP A 40 -23.10 12.20 -16.60
C ASP A 40 -24.04 12.83 -15.55
N TYR A 41 -24.57 11.99 -14.66
CA TYR A 41 -25.49 12.45 -13.61
C TYR A 41 -24.71 13.21 -12.54
N SER A 42 -24.98 14.50 -12.35
CA SER A 42 -24.32 15.24 -11.27
C SER A 42 -24.61 14.64 -9.88
N VAL A 43 -23.69 14.82 -8.93
CA VAL A 43 -23.88 14.40 -7.53
C VAL A 43 -25.20 14.93 -6.96
N GLU A 44 -25.53 16.20 -7.22
CA GLU A 44 -26.78 16.82 -6.77
C GLU A 44 -28.01 16.16 -7.39
N PHE A 45 -27.94 15.78 -8.67
CA PHE A 45 -29.03 15.04 -9.31
C PHE A 45 -29.24 13.66 -8.67
N LEU A 46 -28.14 12.93 -8.41
CA LEU A 46 -28.20 11.61 -7.77
C LEU A 46 -28.77 11.70 -6.36
N LYS A 47 -28.36 12.70 -5.58
CA LYS A 47 -28.95 12.97 -4.26
C LYS A 47 -30.45 13.22 -4.37
N TRP A 48 -30.86 14.17 -5.21
CA TRP A 48 -32.27 14.50 -5.40
C TRP A 48 -33.12 13.28 -5.82
N ALA A 49 -32.62 12.45 -6.75
CA ALA A 49 -33.34 11.29 -7.25
C ALA A 49 -33.42 10.13 -6.25
N LEU A 50 -32.37 9.93 -5.43
CA LEU A 50 -32.25 8.79 -4.53
C LEU A 50 -32.73 9.07 -3.10
N THR A 51 -32.96 10.32 -2.70
CA THR A 51 -33.42 10.65 -1.33
C THR A 51 -34.81 11.31 -1.28
N PRO A 52 -35.85 10.77 -1.94
CA PRO A 52 -37.22 11.32 -1.80
C PRO A 52 -37.73 11.20 -0.35
N PRO A 53 -38.70 12.03 0.07
CA PRO A 53 -39.26 11.94 1.42
C PRO A 53 -39.74 10.52 1.76
N GLY A 54 -39.23 9.95 2.86
CA GLY A 54 -39.58 8.59 3.28
C GLY A 54 -38.75 7.47 2.63
N PHE A 55 -37.66 7.79 1.92
CA PHE A 55 -36.75 6.78 1.37
C PHE A 55 -36.14 5.90 2.47
N PHE A 56 -35.76 4.69 2.09
CA PHE A 56 -35.09 3.75 2.98
C PHE A 56 -33.62 3.62 2.57
N LYS A 57 -32.70 4.01 3.47
CA LYS A 57 -31.25 3.92 3.22
C LYS A 57 -30.80 2.52 2.77
N HIS A 58 -31.34 1.46 3.37
CA HIS A 58 -30.99 0.08 3.05
C HIS A 58 -31.44 -0.40 1.65
N TRP A 59 -32.19 0.41 0.89
CA TRP A 59 -32.48 0.14 -0.52
C TRP A 59 -31.35 0.57 -1.46
N HIS A 60 -30.45 1.43 -0.99
CA HIS A 60 -29.25 1.82 -1.74
C HIS A 60 -28.16 0.78 -1.50
N VAL A 61 -28.13 -0.23 -2.36
CA VAL A 61 -27.24 -1.37 -2.20
C VAL A 61 -26.07 -1.24 -3.17
N GLY A 62 -24.85 -1.22 -2.63
CA GLY A 62 -23.60 -1.27 -3.38
C GLY A 62 -22.83 -2.55 -3.13
N THR A 63 -21.92 -2.90 -4.03
CA THR A 63 -20.89 -3.92 -3.77
C THR A 63 -19.53 -3.25 -3.67
N THR A 64 -18.84 -3.40 -2.54
CA THR A 64 -17.48 -2.89 -2.37
C THR A 64 -16.47 -4.03 -2.37
N LYS A 65 -15.29 -3.75 -2.93
CA LYS A 65 -14.16 -4.68 -2.84
C LYS A 65 -13.66 -4.68 -1.39
N THR A 66 -13.42 -5.84 -0.79
CA THR A 66 -12.94 -5.98 0.59
C THR A 66 -11.51 -5.51 0.82
N LEU A 67 -10.85 -4.98 -0.22
CA LEU A 67 -9.46 -4.49 -0.23
C LEU A 67 -9.39 -2.95 -0.24
N LYS A 68 -10.44 -2.24 0.21
CA LYS A 68 -10.42 -0.78 0.32
C LYS A 68 -9.38 -0.37 1.37
N VAL A 69 -8.35 0.34 0.92
CA VAL A 69 -7.36 0.98 1.78
C VAL A 69 -7.96 2.28 2.32
N PRO A 70 -7.71 2.67 3.59
CA PRO A 70 -8.14 3.96 4.11
C PRO A 70 -7.63 5.14 3.27
N SER A 71 -8.29 6.30 3.38
CA SER A 71 -7.88 7.52 2.66
C SER A 71 -6.76 8.30 3.36
N GLN A 72 -6.58 8.07 4.67
CA GLN A 72 -5.60 8.76 5.51
C GLN A 72 -4.81 7.77 6.36
N THR A 73 -3.58 8.15 6.69
CA THR A 73 -2.72 7.43 7.60
C THR A 73 -3.21 7.63 9.03
N ALA A 74 -3.05 6.62 9.89
CA ALA A 74 -3.55 6.68 11.26
C ALA A 74 -2.46 6.95 12.30
N THR A 75 -1.18 6.70 11.99
CA THR A 75 -0.09 6.86 12.95
C THR A 75 0.33 8.32 13.13
N PRO A 76 0.26 8.89 14.34
CA PRO A 76 0.78 10.24 14.62
C PRO A 76 2.29 10.31 14.37
N GLY A 77 2.76 11.42 13.79
CA GLY A 77 4.18 11.58 13.46
C GLY A 77 4.63 10.84 12.19
N PHE A 78 3.72 10.13 11.50
CA PHE A 78 4.01 9.51 10.21
C PHE A 78 4.23 10.56 9.12
N ARG A 79 5.45 10.65 8.60
CA ARG A 79 5.83 11.60 7.54
C ARG A 79 6.86 11.01 6.59
N SER A 80 7.06 11.67 5.45
CA SER A 80 8.14 11.30 4.52
C SER A 80 9.49 11.35 5.23
N MET A 81 10.35 10.38 4.95
CA MET A 81 11.74 10.38 5.42
C MET A 81 12.49 11.56 4.78
N GLU A 82 13.30 12.24 5.57
CA GLU A 82 14.20 13.30 5.15
C GLU A 82 15.66 12.88 5.28
N ARG A 83 16.56 13.62 4.61
CA ARG A 83 18.00 13.30 4.65
C ARG A 83 18.60 13.44 6.04
N THR A 84 18.02 14.29 6.88
CA THR A 84 18.39 14.51 8.28
C THR A 84 18.05 13.31 9.18
N ASP A 85 17.12 12.45 8.78
CA ASP A 85 16.71 11.26 9.55
C ASP A 85 17.69 10.08 9.37
N VAL A 86 18.56 10.13 8.36
CA VAL A 86 19.46 9.03 7.96
C VAL A 86 20.23 8.41 9.13
N PRO A 87 20.86 9.17 10.04
CA PRO A 87 21.60 8.57 11.16
C PRO A 87 20.70 7.74 12.09
N GLN A 88 19.47 8.23 12.36
CA GLN A 88 18.51 7.53 13.23
C GLN A 88 17.96 6.28 12.55
N VAL A 89 17.61 6.38 11.26
CA VAL A 89 17.15 5.24 10.44
C VAL A 89 18.24 4.18 10.29
N ALA A 90 19.49 4.59 10.10
CA ALA A 90 20.63 3.67 10.00
C ALA A 90 20.82 2.87 11.30
N ARG A 91 20.75 3.54 12.46
CA ARG A 91 20.79 2.89 13.77
C ARG A 91 19.63 1.89 13.93
N LEU A 92 18.40 2.36 13.67
CA LEU A 92 17.19 1.55 13.81
C LEU A 92 17.21 0.30 12.93
N LEU A 93 17.60 0.45 11.66
CA LEU A 93 17.68 -0.66 10.73
C LEU A 93 18.80 -1.63 11.10
N LYS A 94 19.97 -1.13 11.52
CA LYS A 94 21.08 -1.97 11.98
C LYS A 94 20.69 -2.83 13.18
N GLU A 95 20.06 -2.23 14.18
CA GLU A 95 19.58 -2.93 15.38
C GLU A 95 18.53 -4.00 15.03
N ASN A 96 17.62 -3.71 14.10
CA ASN A 96 16.64 -4.67 13.64
C ASN A 96 17.28 -5.83 12.85
N LEU A 97 18.16 -5.51 11.90
CA LEU A 97 18.76 -6.48 11.00
C LEU A 97 19.69 -7.48 11.71
N TRP A 98 20.25 -7.10 12.86
CA TRP A 98 21.08 -7.97 13.68
C TRP A 98 20.34 -9.18 14.28
N LYS A 99 18.99 -9.19 14.20
CA LYS A 99 18.15 -10.33 14.61
C LYS A 99 18.20 -11.51 13.63
N PHE A 100 18.61 -11.27 12.38
CA PHE A 100 18.55 -12.25 11.30
C PHE A 100 19.90 -12.94 11.05
N HIS A 101 19.86 -14.14 10.47
CA HIS A 101 21.09 -14.92 10.20
C HIS A 101 21.80 -14.45 8.92
N LEU A 102 21.06 -13.97 7.93
CA LEU A 102 21.58 -13.38 6.71
C LEU A 102 21.02 -11.97 6.58
N ALA A 103 21.83 -10.96 6.78
CA ALA A 103 21.45 -9.56 6.65
C ALA A 103 22.55 -8.76 5.98
N VAL A 104 22.17 -7.64 5.39
CA VAL A 104 23.11 -6.62 4.92
C VAL A 104 23.45 -5.68 6.07
N GLU A 105 24.69 -5.23 6.14
CA GLU A 105 25.08 -4.13 7.02
C GLU A 105 25.23 -2.89 6.15
N TYR A 106 24.42 -1.85 6.45
CA TYR A 106 24.49 -0.58 5.75
C TYR A 106 25.15 0.49 6.61
N ASP A 107 25.99 1.30 5.98
CA ASP A 107 26.42 2.58 6.54
C ASP A 107 25.41 3.71 6.24
N GLU A 108 25.60 4.89 6.84
CA GLU A 108 24.72 6.05 6.61
C GLU A 108 24.66 6.50 5.14
N LYS A 109 25.75 6.33 4.37
CA LYS A 109 25.78 6.71 2.95
C LYS A 109 24.93 5.74 2.13
N GLU A 110 24.96 4.47 2.47
CA GLU A 110 24.14 3.43 1.85
C GLU A 110 22.67 3.61 2.23
N ILE A 111 22.33 3.91 3.49
CA ILE A 111 20.96 4.25 3.88
C ILE A 111 20.47 5.49 3.12
N ALA A 112 21.29 6.53 3.01
CA ALA A 112 20.96 7.70 2.21
C ALA A 112 20.78 7.36 0.71
N HIS A 113 21.51 6.38 0.20
CA HIS A 113 21.39 5.93 -1.18
C HIS A 113 20.13 5.08 -1.41
N TRP A 114 19.79 4.19 -0.49
CA TRP A 114 18.72 3.23 -0.70
C TRP A 114 17.35 3.73 -0.25
N MET A 115 17.27 4.58 0.77
CA MET A 115 15.99 4.89 1.43
C MET A 115 15.55 6.35 1.34
N VAL A 116 16.44 7.32 1.11
CA VAL A 116 15.99 8.72 0.97
C VAL A 116 15.06 8.82 -0.26
N PRO A 117 13.81 9.30 -0.09
CA PRO A 117 12.80 9.24 -1.14
C PRO A 117 13.23 9.88 -2.46
N ARG A 118 12.89 9.20 -3.56
CA ARG A 118 13.09 9.67 -4.94
C ARG A 118 11.83 9.35 -5.72
N LEU A 119 11.20 10.39 -6.27
CA LEU A 119 9.94 10.29 -6.99
C LEU A 119 10.00 9.20 -8.08
N GLY A 120 9.10 8.22 -7.99
CA GLY A 120 8.99 7.12 -8.95
C GLY A 120 10.11 6.09 -8.88
N VAL A 121 10.94 6.11 -7.82
CA VAL A 121 12.02 5.12 -7.60
C VAL A 121 11.88 4.47 -6.24
N VAL A 122 11.89 5.26 -5.16
CA VAL A 122 11.76 4.76 -3.78
C VAL A 122 10.98 5.75 -2.94
N SER A 123 10.04 5.24 -2.15
CA SER A 123 9.31 5.98 -1.13
C SER A 123 9.68 5.41 0.24
N ALA A 124 9.92 6.29 1.20
CA ALA A 124 10.21 5.93 2.58
C ALA A 124 9.56 6.92 3.53
N TYR A 125 9.04 6.39 4.63
CA TYR A 125 8.34 7.15 5.66
C TYR A 125 8.85 6.75 7.02
N VAL A 126 8.85 7.71 7.94
CA VAL A 126 9.26 7.54 9.32
C VAL A 126 8.12 7.92 10.25
N VAL A 127 8.13 7.35 11.44
CA VAL A 127 7.33 7.83 12.57
C VAL A 127 8.26 8.58 13.50
N GLU A 128 8.00 9.87 13.68
CA GLU A 128 8.73 10.72 14.60
C GLU A 128 7.93 10.91 15.89
N ASN A 129 8.56 10.66 17.03
CA ASN A 129 7.98 10.98 18.31
C ASN A 129 7.84 12.51 18.45
N VAL A 130 6.61 12.97 18.71
CA VAL A 130 6.26 14.40 18.74
C VAL A 130 7.00 15.20 19.83
N GLU A 131 7.38 14.54 20.92
CA GLU A 131 8.04 15.20 22.06
C GLU A 131 9.57 15.12 21.96
N SER A 132 10.12 13.94 21.64
CA SER A 132 11.57 13.72 21.63
C SER A 132 12.24 13.98 20.29
N HIS A 133 11.47 14.10 19.20
CA HIS A 133 11.97 14.13 17.81
C HIS A 133 12.79 12.89 17.41
N GLU A 134 12.66 11.80 18.16
CA GLU A 134 13.30 10.52 17.84
C GLU A 134 12.49 9.79 16.76
N ILE A 135 13.20 9.21 15.79
CA ILE A 135 12.61 8.32 14.80
C ILE A 135 12.45 6.93 15.42
N THR A 136 11.21 6.51 15.61
CA THR A 136 10.87 5.25 16.27
C THR A 136 10.60 4.12 15.27
N ASP A 137 10.08 4.46 14.08
CA ASP A 137 9.67 3.47 13.09
C ASP A 137 10.04 3.97 11.68
N VAL A 138 10.27 3.04 10.76
CA VAL A 138 10.54 3.34 9.35
C VAL A 138 9.89 2.29 8.45
N CYS A 139 9.29 2.70 7.35
CA CYS A 139 8.84 1.79 6.29
C CYS A 139 9.23 2.32 4.92
N SER A 140 9.47 1.43 3.97
CA SER A 140 9.89 1.80 2.63
C SER A 140 9.44 0.82 1.55
N TYR A 141 9.30 1.33 0.33
CA TYR A 141 9.00 0.53 -0.86
C TYR A 141 9.60 1.19 -2.10
N TYR A 142 10.00 0.36 -3.07
CA TYR A 142 10.49 0.82 -4.36
C TYR A 142 9.46 0.61 -5.47
N HIS A 143 9.60 1.42 -6.52
CA HIS A 143 8.68 1.49 -7.65
C HIS A 143 9.24 0.68 -8.81
N LEU A 144 8.47 -0.27 -9.32
CA LEU A 144 8.88 -1.08 -10.47
C LEU A 144 7.70 -1.24 -11.45
N PRO A 145 7.47 -0.24 -12.33
CA PRO A 145 6.39 -0.31 -13.30
C PRO A 145 6.69 -1.39 -14.35
N SER A 146 5.66 -2.17 -14.70
CA SER A 146 5.75 -3.19 -15.75
C SER A 146 4.85 -2.83 -16.94
N THR A 147 5.28 -3.22 -18.14
CA THR A 147 4.47 -3.04 -19.35
C THR A 147 3.50 -4.20 -19.51
N ILE A 148 2.24 -3.91 -19.79
CA ILE A 148 1.22 -4.91 -20.09
C ILE A 148 1.26 -5.21 -21.58
N ILE A 149 1.49 -6.47 -21.93
CA ILE A 149 1.55 -6.94 -23.32
C ILE A 149 0.18 -7.52 -23.68
N GLY A 150 -0.41 -7.04 -24.78
CA GLY A 150 -1.64 -7.60 -25.35
C GLY A 150 -2.95 -7.08 -24.76
N ASP A 151 -2.94 -6.01 -23.97
CA ASP A 151 -4.15 -5.30 -23.52
C ASP A 151 -4.24 -3.94 -24.21
N ASP A 152 -5.38 -3.65 -24.85
CA ASP A 152 -5.59 -2.41 -25.61
C ASP A 152 -5.91 -1.19 -24.73
N LYS A 153 -6.47 -1.42 -23.53
CA LYS A 153 -6.92 -0.38 -22.60
C LYS A 153 -5.86 -0.03 -21.57
N HIS A 154 -5.13 -1.01 -21.05
CA HIS A 154 -4.13 -0.83 -19.99
C HIS A 154 -2.75 -1.17 -20.53
N LYS A 155 -1.81 -0.20 -20.48
CA LYS A 155 -0.45 -0.39 -21.02
C LYS A 155 0.62 -0.56 -19.95
N LYS A 156 0.34 -0.15 -18.72
CA LYS A 156 1.28 -0.23 -17.60
C LYS A 156 0.57 -0.69 -16.34
N ILE A 157 1.30 -1.38 -15.50
CA ILE A 157 0.96 -1.62 -14.11
C ILE A 157 2.05 -0.98 -13.24
N TYR A 158 1.63 -0.13 -12.30
CA TYR A 158 2.51 0.56 -11.36
C TYR A 158 2.58 -0.26 -10.07
N ALA A 159 3.62 -1.09 -9.96
CA ALA A 159 3.82 -1.96 -8.81
C ALA A 159 4.78 -1.33 -7.80
N ALA A 160 4.40 -1.38 -6.52
CA ALA A 160 5.27 -1.17 -5.37
C ALA A 160 5.84 -2.50 -4.89
N TYR A 161 7.06 -2.48 -4.39
CA TYR A 161 7.69 -3.62 -3.72
C TYR A 161 8.19 -3.17 -2.35
N SER A 162 7.66 -3.81 -1.30
CA SER A 162 8.12 -3.62 0.08
C SER A 162 9.62 -3.81 0.16
N PHE A 163 10.29 -2.85 0.78
CA PHE A 163 11.73 -2.90 1.01
C PHE A 163 11.99 -3.18 2.50
N TYR A 164 12.66 -2.28 3.23
CA TYR A 164 12.90 -2.44 4.66
C TYR A 164 11.86 -1.72 5.52
N ASN A 165 11.38 -2.41 6.55
CA ASN A 165 10.42 -1.89 7.51
C ASN A 165 10.83 -2.28 8.93
N VAL A 166 10.80 -1.32 9.85
CA VAL A 166 11.07 -1.53 11.27
C VAL A 166 10.01 -0.80 12.07
N ALA A 167 9.29 -1.54 12.91
CA ALA A 167 8.27 -1.00 13.80
C ALA A 167 8.68 -1.30 15.26
N THR A 168 8.77 -0.25 16.09
CA THR A 168 9.11 -0.33 17.51
C THR A 168 8.06 0.32 18.41
N SER A 169 7.38 1.38 17.94
CA SER A 169 6.35 2.07 18.71
C SER A 169 4.93 1.65 18.32
N VAL A 170 4.75 1.15 17.09
CA VAL A 170 3.49 0.62 16.57
C VAL A 170 3.65 -0.83 16.10
N SER A 171 2.54 -1.52 15.81
CA SER A 171 2.61 -2.83 15.16
C SER A 171 3.07 -2.72 13.71
N LEU A 172 3.80 -3.73 13.21
CA LEU A 172 4.20 -3.80 11.80
C LEU A 172 2.99 -3.71 10.87
N THR A 173 1.88 -4.35 11.23
CA THR A 173 0.60 -4.27 10.49
C THR A 173 0.09 -2.84 10.36
N GLN A 174 0.11 -2.06 11.44
CA GLN A 174 -0.33 -0.66 11.40
C GLN A 174 0.61 0.21 10.55
N LEU A 175 1.93 0.05 10.71
CA LEU A 175 2.91 0.79 9.92
C LEU A 175 2.75 0.49 8.41
N MET A 176 2.58 -0.78 8.06
CA MET A 176 2.38 -1.19 6.67
C MET A 176 0.98 -0.81 6.15
N GLN A 177 -0.04 -0.71 7.00
CA GLN A 177 -1.33 -0.15 6.61
C GLN A 177 -1.19 1.31 6.13
N ASP A 178 -0.39 2.12 6.84
CA ASP A 178 -0.10 3.51 6.44
C ASP A 178 0.76 3.58 5.17
N ALA A 179 1.72 2.66 4.99
CA ALA A 179 2.47 2.53 3.74
C ALA A 179 1.56 2.22 2.54
N LEU A 180 0.56 1.34 2.70
CA LEU A 180 -0.44 1.04 1.66
C LEU A 180 -1.32 2.26 1.33
N VAL A 181 -1.68 3.08 2.34
CA VAL A 181 -2.39 4.35 2.11
C VAL A 181 -1.55 5.27 1.22
N MET A 182 -0.25 5.39 1.52
CA MET A 182 0.66 6.22 0.71
C MET A 182 0.85 5.68 -0.70
N ALA A 183 1.06 4.38 -0.86
CA ALA A 183 1.14 3.74 -2.18
C ALA A 183 -0.13 4.00 -3.01
N LYS A 184 -1.31 3.96 -2.38
CA LYS A 184 -2.57 4.26 -3.04
C LYS A 184 -2.68 5.73 -3.47
N LYS A 185 -2.22 6.67 -2.62
CA LYS A 185 -2.14 8.11 -2.95
C LYS A 185 -1.18 8.38 -4.10
N GLU A 186 -0.11 7.61 -4.19
CA GLU A 186 0.84 7.62 -5.31
C GLU A 186 0.32 6.92 -6.58
N GLN A 187 -0.94 6.44 -6.56
CA GLN A 187 -1.60 5.75 -7.67
C GLN A 187 -0.92 4.43 -8.08
N LEU A 188 -0.32 3.73 -7.12
CA LEU A 188 0.19 2.37 -7.34
C LEU A 188 -0.99 1.38 -7.41
N ASP A 189 -0.90 0.46 -8.36
CA ASP A 189 -1.95 -0.52 -8.68
C ASP A 189 -1.89 -1.75 -7.77
N VAL A 190 -0.67 -2.14 -7.37
CA VAL A 190 -0.39 -3.34 -6.58
C VAL A 190 0.80 -3.10 -5.65
N PHE A 191 0.75 -3.70 -4.47
CA PHE A 191 1.83 -3.68 -3.49
C PHE A 191 2.31 -5.11 -3.26
N ASN A 192 3.56 -5.39 -3.58
CA ASN A 192 4.19 -6.69 -3.43
C ASN A 192 5.06 -6.72 -2.18
N ALA A 193 5.13 -7.86 -1.50
CA ALA A 193 6.02 -8.07 -0.38
C ALA A 193 6.51 -9.52 -0.36
N LEU A 194 7.74 -9.73 0.12
CA LEU A 194 8.31 -11.05 0.35
C LEU A 194 7.96 -11.54 1.76
N ASP A 195 7.91 -12.85 1.95
CA ASP A 195 7.69 -13.53 3.24
C ASP A 195 8.99 -13.68 4.05
N VAL A 196 9.88 -12.69 3.97
CA VAL A 196 11.15 -12.60 4.71
C VAL A 196 10.99 -11.73 5.98
N MET A 197 11.95 -11.82 6.91
CA MET A 197 11.89 -11.07 8.18
C MET A 197 10.57 -11.34 8.93
N GLU A 198 10.02 -10.33 9.63
CA GLU A 198 8.73 -10.42 10.32
C GLU A 198 7.52 -10.17 9.39
N ASN A 199 7.70 -10.07 8.07
CA ASN A 199 6.63 -9.70 7.13
C ASN A 199 5.40 -10.61 7.22
N ALA A 200 5.56 -11.89 7.58
CA ALA A 200 4.45 -12.81 7.77
C ALA A 200 3.36 -12.28 8.72
N GLU A 201 3.74 -11.45 9.71
CA GLU A 201 2.81 -10.84 10.68
C GLU A 201 1.79 -9.90 10.03
N MET A 202 2.18 -9.21 8.96
CA MET A 202 1.32 -8.21 8.29
C MET A 202 0.61 -8.74 7.04
N LEU A 203 1.11 -9.82 6.41
CA LEU A 203 0.58 -10.32 5.13
C LEU A 203 -0.91 -10.68 5.21
N GLN A 204 -1.29 -11.58 6.12
CA GLN A 204 -2.68 -12.02 6.22
C GLN A 204 -3.62 -10.90 6.73
N PRO A 205 -3.29 -10.15 7.79
CA PRO A 205 -4.13 -9.05 8.26
C PRO A 205 -4.38 -7.97 7.20
N LEU A 206 -3.37 -7.63 6.40
CA LEU A 206 -3.46 -6.65 5.30
C LEU A 206 -3.93 -7.26 3.98
N LYS A 207 -4.39 -8.52 4.02
CA LYS A 207 -5.01 -9.25 2.90
C LYS A 207 -4.11 -9.42 1.68
N PHE A 208 -2.80 -9.54 1.90
CA PHE A 208 -1.87 -10.02 0.88
C PHE A 208 -2.25 -11.45 0.48
N GLY A 209 -2.26 -11.70 -0.83
CA GLY A 209 -2.41 -13.03 -1.39
C GLY A 209 -1.04 -13.59 -1.80
N PRO A 210 -0.82 -14.92 -1.69
CA PRO A 210 0.40 -15.52 -2.19
C PRO A 210 0.50 -15.36 -3.71
N GLY A 211 1.67 -14.93 -4.18
CA GLY A 211 2.00 -14.95 -5.61
C GLY A 211 2.26 -16.37 -6.12
N SER A 212 2.34 -16.52 -7.44
CA SER A 212 2.69 -17.79 -8.09
C SER A 212 4.21 -18.06 -8.12
N GLY A 213 5.02 -17.02 -7.93
CA GLY A 213 6.48 -17.10 -7.94
C GLY A 213 7.08 -17.36 -6.56
N LYS A 214 8.27 -17.95 -6.54
CA LYS A 214 9.10 -18.07 -5.34
C LYS A 214 10.46 -17.45 -5.61
N LEU A 215 10.93 -16.59 -4.71
CA LEU A 215 12.29 -16.11 -4.70
C LEU A 215 13.17 -17.08 -3.88
N GLN A 216 14.37 -17.38 -4.36
CA GLN A 216 15.32 -18.27 -3.69
C GLN A 216 16.66 -17.55 -3.54
N TYR A 217 17.28 -17.67 -2.37
CA TYR A 217 18.55 -17.04 -2.06
C TYR A 217 19.69 -18.07 -2.22
N TYR A 218 20.74 -17.66 -2.93
CA TYR A 218 21.93 -18.47 -3.16
C TYR A 218 23.17 -17.69 -2.74
N LEU A 219 24.10 -18.36 -2.06
CA LEU A 219 25.40 -17.81 -1.71
C LEU A 219 26.49 -18.53 -2.52
N TYR A 220 27.34 -17.77 -3.20
CA TYR A 220 28.46 -18.31 -3.95
C TYR A 220 29.68 -18.49 -3.04
N ASN A 221 30.33 -19.66 -3.11
CA ASN A 221 31.52 -19.99 -2.32
C ASN A 221 31.34 -19.84 -0.79
N TRP A 222 30.12 -20.05 -0.29
CA TRP A 222 29.80 -19.98 1.13
C TRP A 222 28.94 -21.17 1.56
N ARG A 223 29.33 -21.86 2.63
CA ARG A 223 28.56 -22.97 3.21
C ARG A 223 27.81 -22.47 4.42
N CYS A 224 26.48 -22.64 4.43
CA CYS A 224 25.63 -22.34 5.58
C CYS A 224 24.56 -23.43 5.78
N PRO A 225 23.96 -23.53 6.99
CA PRO A 225 22.75 -24.31 7.20
C PRO A 225 21.59 -23.82 6.33
N ARG A 226 20.53 -24.63 6.21
CA ARG A 226 19.26 -24.15 5.66
C ARG A 226 18.68 -23.09 6.59
N MET A 227 18.13 -22.03 6.00
CA MET A 227 17.49 -20.93 6.72
C MET A 227 16.03 -20.83 6.30
N ALA A 228 15.15 -20.62 7.26
CA ALA A 228 13.77 -20.23 6.99
C ALA A 228 13.73 -18.73 6.59
N SER A 229 12.67 -18.32 5.91
CA SER A 229 12.56 -16.96 5.35
C SER A 229 12.53 -15.88 6.42
N ASP A 230 11.98 -16.18 7.61
CA ASP A 230 12.01 -15.34 8.82
C ASP A 230 13.43 -15.07 9.37
N ARG A 231 14.46 -15.77 8.86
CA ARG A 231 15.88 -15.57 9.21
C ARG A 231 16.67 -14.81 8.15
N VAL A 232 16.01 -14.34 7.09
CA VAL A 232 16.61 -13.57 5.99
C VAL A 232 16.22 -12.09 6.14
N GLY A 233 17.20 -11.24 6.46
CA GLY A 233 17.11 -9.78 6.52
C GLY A 233 17.65 -9.10 5.27
N LEU A 234 17.57 -9.75 4.11
CA LEU A 234 18.07 -9.23 2.84
C LEU A 234 16.92 -9.11 1.83
N VAL A 235 16.63 -7.90 1.38
CA VAL A 235 15.70 -7.66 0.27
C VAL A 235 16.52 -7.36 -0.99
N LEU A 236 16.25 -8.09 -2.07
CA LEU A 236 16.89 -7.87 -3.36
C LEU A 236 16.00 -6.98 -4.23
N CYS A 237 16.63 -6.00 -4.89
CA CYS A 237 16.02 -5.06 -5.82
C CYS A 237 16.26 -5.52 -7.25
#